data_AF-A0A9X3EPY0-F1
#
_entry.id   AF-A0A9X3EPY0-F1
#
_cell.length_a   1.000
_cell.length_b   1.000
_cell.length_c   1.000
_cell.angle_alpha   90.00
_cell.angle_beta   90.00
_cell.angle_gamma   90.00
#
_symmetry.space_group_name_H-M   'P 1'
#
loop_
_entity.id
_entity.type
_entity.pdbx_description
1 polymer ?
#
loop_
_entity_poly.entity_id
_entity_poly.type
_entity_poly.pdbx_seq_one_letter_code
_entity_poly.pdbx_strand_id
1 'polypeptide(L)'
;MGSSGRVRPAPGLAALLLVLLALTAAGWFAARPWLAPPAASPEHVAGTWSRVEAWAAETRHANAPIEGLHAALEPLRRAGARDEAWEPARPPEPASDPATQQALAALAAWGQGGGLGDELCIVDPADLSAGPPRTVEMFRLARLAFRHGRDDGDPAFAAALRLGAYLRGRGPLLAGAVGFAIARDALQVAEARNLPAGPAFMAFAPRREEVLPILAREAVCSLRLAEAALRSGASEPQGLADPGVVARWSTAWVGPERELAMARWYLGERVAAAAAAGDDLTAVAATQALPDEPDALPASLLVRSLAANGATVVADMQATLAAWTARLGPPP
;
A
#
# COMPACT_ATOMS: atom_id res chain seq x y z
N MET A 1 -43.34 63.99 40.88
CA MET A 1 -43.44 62.53 41.04
C MET A 1 -43.54 61.92 39.65
N GLY A 2 -42.44 61.35 39.13
CA GLY A 2 -42.40 60.68 37.83
C GLY A 2 -41.47 59.48 37.96
N SER A 3 -42.07 58.29 38.01
CA SER A 3 -41.36 57.02 38.23
C SER A 3 -40.65 56.59 36.94
N SER A 4 -39.32 56.60 36.92
CA SER A 4 -38.50 55.95 35.90
C SER A 4 -38.56 54.43 36.08
N GLY A 5 -39.38 53.75 35.29
CA GLY A 5 -39.37 52.29 35.17
C GLY A 5 -38.10 51.83 34.46
N ARG A 6 -37.10 51.36 35.22
CA ARG A 6 -35.95 50.63 34.65
C ARG A 6 -36.43 49.26 34.17
N VAL A 7 -36.53 49.08 32.85
CA VAL A 7 -36.69 47.76 32.24
C VAL A 7 -35.39 46.99 32.47
N ARG A 8 -35.42 46.00 33.38
CA ARG A 8 -34.32 45.05 33.52
C ARG A 8 -34.33 44.14 32.28
N PRO A 9 -33.20 43.99 31.56
CA PRO A 9 -33.15 43.04 30.45
C PRO A 9 -33.44 41.63 31.00
N ALA A 10 -34.37 40.93 30.36
CA ALA A 10 -34.77 39.60 30.79
C ALA A 10 -33.54 38.67 30.75
N PRO A 11 -33.16 38.02 31.87
CA PRO A 11 -31.96 37.18 31.96
C PRO A 11 -31.97 35.99 30.99
N GLY A 12 -33.15 35.62 30.48
CA GLY A 12 -33.30 34.56 29.47
C GLY A 12 -32.74 34.93 28.10
N LEU A 13 -32.76 36.21 27.70
CA LEU A 13 -32.34 36.63 26.35
C LEU A 13 -30.80 36.65 26.24
N ALA A 14 -30.11 37.12 27.28
CA ALA A 14 -28.66 37.10 27.34
C ALA A 14 -28.10 35.67 27.46
N ALA A 15 -28.77 34.81 28.25
CA ALA A 15 -28.40 33.40 28.37
C ALA A 15 -28.64 32.64 27.05
N LEU A 16 -29.75 32.88 26.36
CA LEU A 16 -30.03 32.28 25.05
C LEU A 16 -29.01 32.73 23.99
N LEU A 17 -28.64 34.02 23.97
CA LEU A 17 -27.60 34.54 23.09
C LEU A 17 -26.24 33.90 23.36
N LEU A 18 -25.86 33.71 24.63
CA LEU A 18 -24.62 33.04 25.01
C LEU A 18 -24.62 31.55 24.61
N VAL A 19 -25.75 30.86 24.77
CA VAL A 19 -25.89 29.45 24.33
C VAL A 19 -25.82 29.36 22.80
N LEU A 20 -26.47 30.26 22.06
CA LEU A 20 -26.37 30.31 20.60
C LEU A 20 -24.96 30.69 20.12
N LEU A 21 -24.26 31.58 20.83
CA LEU A 21 -22.84 31.90 20.57
C LEU A 21 -21.93 30.71 20.89
N ALA A 22 -22.20 29.97 21.96
CA ALA A 22 -21.45 28.77 22.31
C ALA A 22 -21.70 27.64 21.31
N LEU A 23 -22.94 27.47 20.82
CA LEU A 23 -23.30 26.49 19.79
C LEU A 23 -22.77 26.88 18.41
N THR A 24 -22.78 28.16 18.06
CA THR A 24 -22.16 28.64 16.81
C THR A 24 -20.65 28.61 16.89
N ALA A 25 -20.02 28.93 18.03
CA ALA A 25 -18.60 28.75 18.25
C ALA A 25 -18.23 27.25 18.22
N ALA A 26 -18.97 26.38 18.91
CA ALA A 26 -18.75 24.94 18.87
C ALA A 26 -18.95 24.39 17.45
N GLY A 27 -19.97 24.84 16.72
CA GLY A 27 -20.18 24.51 15.31
C GLY A 27 -19.06 25.04 14.41
N TRP A 28 -18.53 26.24 14.68
CA TRP A 28 -17.44 26.87 13.95
C TRP A 28 -16.09 26.19 14.21
N PHE A 29 -15.82 25.77 15.46
CA PHE A 29 -14.64 24.99 15.83
C PHE A 29 -14.74 23.54 15.36
N ALA A 30 -15.92 22.94 15.43
CA ALA A 30 -16.19 21.60 14.89
C ALA A 30 -16.11 21.58 13.35
N ALA A 31 -16.46 22.66 12.66
CA ALA A 31 -16.38 22.79 11.19
C ALA A 31 -15.04 23.34 10.68
N ARG A 32 -14.16 23.89 11.54
CA ARG A 32 -12.90 24.53 11.13
C ARG A 32 -11.86 23.59 10.50
N PRO A 33 -11.63 22.35 10.97
CA PRO A 33 -10.78 21.41 10.23
C PRO A 33 -11.36 21.02 8.86
N TRP A 34 -12.64 21.35 8.59
CA TRP A 34 -13.38 20.99 7.38
C TRP A 34 -13.46 22.14 6.35
N LEU A 35 -13.18 23.38 6.77
CA LEU A 35 -13.25 24.59 5.93
C LEU A 35 -11.90 25.22 5.62
N ALA A 36 -10.84 24.86 6.33
CA ALA A 36 -9.51 25.33 5.96
C ALA A 36 -9.09 24.67 4.64
N PRO A 37 -8.85 25.43 3.55
CA PRO A 37 -8.04 24.93 2.45
C PRO A 37 -6.68 24.48 3.02
N PRO A 38 -5.90 23.66 2.30
CA PRO A 38 -4.52 23.43 2.71
C PRO A 38 -3.88 24.78 3.01
N ALA A 39 -3.25 24.92 4.19
CA ALA A 39 -2.45 26.10 4.50
C ALA A 39 -1.27 26.26 3.51
N ALA A 40 -1.00 25.21 2.73
CA ALA A 40 -0.07 25.18 1.62
C ALA A 40 -0.67 25.80 0.36
N SER A 41 0.13 26.60 -0.36
CA SER A 41 -0.27 27.17 -1.63
C SER A 41 -0.42 26.09 -2.71
N PRO A 42 -1.21 26.33 -3.78
CA PRO A 42 -1.33 25.39 -4.89
C PRO A 42 0.01 25.00 -5.52
N GLU A 43 0.97 25.93 -5.57
CA GLU A 43 2.32 25.68 -6.10
C GLU A 43 3.10 24.71 -5.21
N HIS A 44 2.95 24.81 -3.88
CA HIS A 44 3.56 23.87 -2.94
C HIS A 44 3.00 22.46 -3.14
N VAL A 45 1.68 22.32 -3.26
CA VAL A 45 1.03 21.02 -3.50
C VAL A 45 1.50 20.43 -4.84
N ALA A 46 1.52 21.22 -5.91
CA ALA A 46 1.99 20.78 -7.22
C ALA A 46 3.47 20.38 -7.21
N GLY A 47 4.33 21.17 -6.55
CA GLY A 47 5.76 20.89 -6.42
C GLY A 47 6.04 19.62 -5.60
N THR A 48 5.32 19.42 -4.49
CA THR A 48 5.42 18.19 -3.70
C THR A 48 4.93 16.98 -4.48
N TRP A 49 3.78 17.09 -5.16
CA TRP A 49 3.24 15.99 -5.95
C TRP A 49 4.15 15.57 -7.11
N SER A 50 4.74 16.54 -7.82
CA SER A 50 5.71 16.25 -8.89
C SER A 50 6.92 15.45 -8.38
N ARG A 51 7.39 15.72 -7.14
CA ARG A 51 8.43 14.90 -6.50
C ARG A 51 7.96 13.49 -6.18
N VAL A 52 6.72 13.33 -5.71
CA VAL A 52 6.13 11.99 -5.49
C VAL A 52 6.09 11.19 -6.78
N GLU A 53 5.66 11.79 -7.88
CA GLU A 53 5.66 11.12 -9.18
C GLU A 53 7.07 10.74 -9.64
N ALA A 54 8.07 11.60 -9.39
CA ALA A 54 9.47 11.30 -9.67
C ALA A 54 10.01 10.13 -8.84
N TRP A 55 9.72 10.08 -7.53
CA TRP A 55 10.09 8.95 -6.67
C TRP A 55 9.34 7.66 -7.04
N ALA A 56 8.09 7.76 -7.45
CA ALA A 56 7.31 6.61 -7.90
C ALA A 56 7.89 6.00 -9.19
N ALA A 57 8.35 6.87 -10.10
CA ALA A 57 9.01 6.50 -11.35
C ALA A 57 10.42 5.92 -11.17
N GLU A 58 11.04 6.11 -9.99
CA GLU A 58 12.32 5.51 -9.67
C GLU A 58 12.17 3.98 -9.61
N THR A 59 12.59 3.32 -10.69
CA THR A 59 12.52 1.86 -10.85
C THR A 59 13.92 1.28 -10.97
N ARG A 60 14.17 0.20 -10.24
CA ARG A 60 15.35 -0.64 -10.46
C ARG A 60 15.10 -1.67 -11.57
N HIS A 61 16.20 -2.20 -12.12
CA HIS A 61 16.29 -2.88 -13.42
C HIS A 61 15.27 -3.99 -13.75
N ALA A 62 15.15 -4.17 -15.07
CA ALA A 62 14.47 -5.17 -15.90
C ALA A 62 13.97 -6.46 -15.23
N ASN A 63 12.69 -6.78 -15.46
CA ASN A 63 12.05 -8.08 -15.19
C ASN A 63 10.85 -8.27 -16.12
N ALA A 64 10.56 -9.54 -16.44
CA ALA A 64 9.63 -10.10 -17.45
C ALA A 64 8.18 -9.55 -17.42
N PRO A 65 7.44 -9.57 -18.57
CA PRO A 65 6.08 -9.04 -18.66
C PRO A 65 5.13 -9.74 -17.68
N ILE A 66 4.15 -8.98 -17.16
CA ILE A 66 3.18 -9.50 -16.17
C ILE A 66 2.30 -10.62 -16.73
N GLU A 67 2.09 -10.67 -18.04
CA GLU A 67 1.31 -11.71 -18.72
C GLU A 67 1.86 -13.12 -18.46
N GLY A 68 3.19 -13.29 -18.47
CA GLY A 68 3.81 -14.57 -18.16
C GLY A 68 3.59 -15.01 -16.71
N LEU A 69 3.44 -14.03 -15.79
CA LEU A 69 3.14 -14.30 -14.39
C LEU A 69 1.66 -14.67 -14.20
N HIS A 70 0.74 -14.07 -14.95
CA HIS A 70 -0.66 -14.52 -14.98
C HIS A 70 -0.80 -15.95 -15.50
N ALA A 71 -0.06 -16.29 -16.57
CA ALA A 71 -0.01 -17.66 -17.07
C ALA A 71 0.52 -18.66 -16.03
N ALA A 72 1.42 -18.24 -15.13
CA ALA A 72 1.92 -19.08 -14.04
C ALA A 72 0.91 -19.30 -12.91
N LEU A 73 -0.01 -18.36 -12.69
CA LEU A 73 -1.05 -18.47 -11.65
C LEU A 73 -2.26 -19.28 -12.10
N GLU A 74 -2.56 -19.26 -13.39
CA GLU A 74 -3.76 -19.85 -13.97
C GLU A 74 -3.95 -21.35 -13.66
N PRO A 75 -2.92 -22.23 -13.70
CA PRO A 75 -3.07 -23.63 -13.32
C PRO A 75 -3.56 -23.81 -11.87
N LEU A 76 -3.04 -22.99 -10.94
CA LEU A 76 -3.41 -23.05 -9.52
C LEU A 76 -4.85 -22.57 -9.29
N ARG A 77 -5.27 -21.52 -10.00
CA ARG A 77 -6.64 -20.99 -9.94
C ARG A 77 -7.65 -22.04 -10.42
N ARG A 78 -7.39 -22.70 -11.55
CA ARG A 78 -8.26 -23.76 -12.08
C ARG A 78 -8.35 -24.97 -11.16
N ALA A 79 -7.25 -25.31 -10.49
CA ALA A 79 -7.20 -26.44 -9.57
C ALA A 79 -7.87 -26.17 -8.21
N GLY A 80 -8.22 -24.91 -7.90
CA GLY A 80 -8.75 -24.54 -6.59
C GLY A 80 -7.74 -24.80 -5.47
N ALA A 81 -6.44 -24.66 -5.76
CA ALA A 81 -5.37 -24.95 -4.82
C ALA A 81 -5.54 -24.13 -3.54
N ARG A 82 -5.51 -24.81 -2.39
CA ARG A 82 -5.63 -24.18 -1.07
C ARG A 82 -4.26 -23.74 -0.56
N ASP A 83 -4.29 -22.84 0.43
CA ASP A 83 -3.08 -22.48 1.18
C ASP A 83 -2.53 -23.72 1.88
N GLU A 84 -1.33 -24.13 1.47
CA GLU A 84 -0.57 -25.15 2.18
C GLU A 84 0.16 -24.52 3.38
N ALA A 85 0.35 -25.31 4.42
CA ALA A 85 1.11 -24.89 5.60
C ALA A 85 2.54 -24.52 5.19
N TRP A 86 3.03 -23.38 5.69
CA TRP A 86 4.40 -22.94 5.46
C TRP A 86 5.37 -23.73 6.34
N GLU A 87 6.19 -24.59 5.71
CA GLU A 87 7.14 -25.48 6.37
C GLU A 87 8.56 -25.31 5.77
N PRO A 88 9.34 -24.28 6.18
CA PRO A 88 10.62 -23.97 5.54
C PRO A 88 11.68 -25.06 5.71
N ALA A 89 11.63 -25.82 6.81
CA ALA A 89 12.55 -26.93 7.09
C ALA A 89 12.26 -28.20 6.27
N ARG A 90 11.11 -28.27 5.60
CA ARG A 90 10.73 -29.45 4.83
C ARG A 90 11.71 -29.65 3.67
N PRO A 91 12.26 -30.86 3.48
CA PRO A 91 13.05 -31.18 2.30
C PRO A 91 12.26 -30.92 1.00
N PRO A 92 12.92 -30.51 -0.08
CA PRO A 92 12.25 -30.32 -1.36
C PRO A 92 11.74 -31.66 -1.89
N GLU A 93 10.42 -31.78 -2.00
CA GLU A 93 9.75 -32.89 -2.66
C GLU A 93 9.34 -32.42 -4.07
N PRO A 94 9.49 -33.24 -5.12
CA PRO A 94 8.95 -32.87 -6.42
C PRO A 94 7.43 -32.67 -6.31
N ALA A 95 6.91 -31.63 -6.96
CA ALA A 95 5.48 -31.37 -7.02
C ALA A 95 4.77 -32.61 -7.58
N SER A 96 3.85 -33.21 -6.82
CA SER A 96 3.15 -34.43 -7.22
C SER A 96 1.90 -34.14 -8.06
N ASP A 97 1.30 -32.96 -7.88
CA ASP A 97 0.12 -32.57 -8.64
C ASP A 97 0.50 -31.84 -9.94
N PRO A 98 -0.22 -32.08 -11.05
CA PRO A 98 0.10 -31.47 -12.35
C PRO A 98 -0.05 -29.94 -12.37
N ALA A 99 -0.93 -29.37 -11.54
CA ALA A 99 -1.17 -27.93 -11.53
C ALA A 99 0.03 -27.17 -10.95
N THR A 100 0.59 -27.65 -9.85
CA THR A 100 1.82 -27.12 -9.26
C THR A 100 3.00 -27.29 -10.21
N GLN A 101 3.14 -28.45 -10.87
CA GLN A 101 4.20 -28.64 -11.87
C GLN A 101 4.12 -27.61 -13.01
N GLN A 102 2.92 -27.39 -13.56
CA GLN A 102 2.69 -26.39 -14.61
C GLN A 102 2.96 -24.96 -14.14
N ALA A 103 2.49 -24.61 -12.94
CA ALA A 103 2.68 -23.29 -12.36
C ALA A 103 4.17 -22.98 -12.11
N LEU A 104 4.92 -23.94 -11.56
CA LEU A 104 6.36 -23.80 -11.33
C LEU A 104 7.15 -23.70 -12.64
N ALA A 105 6.80 -24.50 -13.65
CA ALA A 105 7.42 -24.42 -14.96
C ALA A 105 7.15 -23.07 -15.65
N ALA A 106 5.92 -22.57 -15.56
CA ALA A 106 5.55 -21.27 -16.09
C ALA A 106 6.24 -20.11 -15.35
N LEU A 107 6.36 -20.20 -14.01
CA LEU A 107 7.13 -19.24 -13.22
C LEU A 107 8.61 -19.23 -13.62
N ALA A 108 9.22 -20.41 -13.79
CA ALA A 108 10.60 -20.53 -14.24
C ALA A 108 10.80 -19.91 -15.64
N ALA A 109 9.87 -20.17 -16.57
CA ALA A 109 9.89 -19.57 -17.91
C ALA A 109 9.75 -18.05 -17.86
N TRP A 110 8.84 -17.52 -17.03
CA TRP A 110 8.72 -16.08 -16.78
C TRP A 110 10.04 -15.50 -16.24
N GLY A 111 10.65 -16.17 -15.26
CA GLY A 111 11.93 -15.76 -14.68
C GLY A 111 13.05 -15.63 -15.72
N GLN A 112 13.02 -16.41 -16.80
CA GLN A 112 14.00 -16.36 -17.90
C GLN A 112 13.69 -15.31 -18.97
N GLY A 113 12.42 -14.88 -19.09
CA GLY A 113 11.92 -14.06 -20.23
C GLY A 113 12.40 -12.61 -20.31
N GLY A 114 13.01 -12.04 -19.26
CA GLY A 114 13.85 -10.83 -19.33
C GLY A 114 13.23 -9.51 -19.88
N GLY A 115 11.92 -9.35 -20.02
CA GLY A 115 11.32 -8.15 -20.63
C GLY A 115 10.56 -7.21 -19.69
N LEU A 116 10.72 -5.89 -19.79
CA LEU A 116 10.09 -4.86 -18.94
C LEU A 116 8.57 -5.05 -18.70
N GLY A 117 8.17 -5.34 -17.45
CA GLY A 117 6.76 -5.32 -17.03
C GLY A 117 6.25 -3.93 -16.60
N ASP A 118 4.93 -3.76 -16.70
CA ASP A 118 4.19 -2.53 -16.34
C ASP A 118 4.18 -2.25 -14.82
N GLU A 119 3.83 -1.00 -14.45
CA GLU A 119 3.60 -0.54 -13.08
C GLU A 119 2.43 -1.30 -12.44
N LEU A 120 2.64 -1.90 -11.26
CA LEU A 120 1.66 -2.74 -10.56
C LEU A 120 0.68 -1.93 -9.70
N CYS A 121 0.17 -0.80 -10.20
CA CYS A 121 -0.93 -0.13 -9.52
C CYS A 121 -2.17 -1.04 -9.54
N ILE A 122 -2.36 -1.81 -8.47
CA ILE A 122 -3.64 -2.46 -8.16
C ILE A 122 -4.62 -1.28 -7.94
N VAL A 123 -5.76 -1.13 -8.61
CA VAL A 123 -6.69 -2.16 -9.06
C VAL A 123 -7.46 -1.62 -10.26
N ASP A 124 -7.58 -2.40 -11.34
CA ASP A 124 -8.78 -2.28 -12.18
C ASP A 124 -9.96 -2.62 -11.26
N PRO A 125 -10.94 -1.73 -11.04
CA PRO A 125 -12.09 -2.04 -10.18
C PRO A 125 -12.78 -3.37 -10.52
N ALA A 126 -12.67 -3.85 -11.76
CA ALA A 126 -13.13 -5.18 -12.16
C ALA A 126 -12.42 -6.33 -11.42
N ASP A 127 -11.12 -6.20 -11.12
CA ASP A 127 -10.32 -7.20 -10.41
C ASP A 127 -10.70 -7.36 -8.93
N LEU A 128 -11.33 -6.36 -8.29
CA LEU A 128 -11.79 -6.48 -6.89
C LEU A 128 -12.93 -7.48 -6.73
N SER A 129 -13.67 -7.75 -7.80
CA SER A 129 -14.80 -8.69 -7.80
C SER A 129 -14.40 -10.13 -8.17
N ALA A 130 -13.16 -10.36 -8.60
CA ALA A 130 -12.73 -11.58 -9.28
C ALA A 130 -11.94 -12.58 -8.41
N GLY A 131 -11.77 -12.33 -7.10
CA GLY A 131 -11.07 -13.22 -6.17
C GLY A 131 -10.01 -12.51 -5.31
N PRO A 132 -9.11 -13.26 -4.64
CA PRO A 132 -8.04 -12.67 -3.82
C PRO A 132 -7.15 -11.75 -4.68
N PRO A 133 -6.55 -10.70 -4.08
CA PRO A 133 -5.65 -9.82 -4.82
C PRO A 133 -4.55 -10.62 -5.51
N ARG A 134 -4.27 -10.35 -6.78
CA ARG A 134 -3.28 -11.10 -7.58
C ARG A 134 -1.92 -11.20 -6.88
N THR A 135 -1.56 -10.21 -6.07
CA THR A 135 -0.34 -10.20 -5.24
C THR A 135 -0.31 -11.32 -4.19
N VAL A 136 -1.46 -11.71 -3.61
CA VAL A 136 -1.55 -12.85 -2.69
C VAL A 136 -1.32 -14.16 -3.44
N GLU A 137 -1.83 -14.28 -4.67
CA GLU A 137 -1.57 -15.45 -5.51
C GLU A 137 -0.09 -15.55 -5.92
N MET A 138 0.54 -14.42 -6.23
CA MET A 138 1.99 -14.34 -6.49
C MET A 138 2.82 -14.75 -5.26
N PHE A 139 2.38 -14.37 -4.05
CA PHE A 139 3.02 -14.81 -2.81
C PHE A 139 2.94 -16.33 -2.63
N ARG A 140 1.75 -16.91 -2.87
CA ARG A 140 1.54 -18.37 -2.82
C ARG A 140 2.44 -19.09 -3.83
N LEU A 141 2.52 -18.57 -5.05
CA LEU A 141 3.38 -19.13 -6.10
C LEU A 141 4.86 -19.10 -5.70
N ALA A 142 5.34 -18.02 -5.08
CA ALA A 142 6.71 -17.94 -4.56
C ALA A 142 6.97 -18.99 -3.45
N ARG A 143 6.02 -19.19 -2.53
CA ARG A 143 6.12 -20.22 -1.49
C ARG A 143 6.16 -21.64 -2.06
N LEU A 144 5.35 -21.93 -3.08
CA LEU A 144 5.41 -23.21 -3.79
C LEU A 144 6.79 -23.42 -4.42
N ALA A 145 7.35 -22.39 -5.06
CA ALA A 145 8.68 -22.47 -5.64
C ALA A 145 9.76 -22.71 -4.60
N PHE A 146 9.72 -22.07 -3.43
CA PHE A 146 10.65 -22.34 -2.34
C PHE A 146 10.47 -23.73 -1.72
N ARG A 147 9.23 -24.21 -1.63
CA ARG A 147 8.93 -25.53 -1.10
C ARG A 147 9.54 -26.63 -1.98
N HIS A 148 9.36 -26.53 -3.29
CA HIS A 148 9.75 -27.57 -4.25
C HIS A 148 11.17 -27.38 -4.82
N GLY A 149 11.70 -26.16 -4.78
CA GLY A 149 13.05 -25.84 -5.25
C GLY A 149 14.13 -26.32 -4.28
N ARG A 150 15.26 -26.78 -4.84
CA ARG A 150 16.38 -27.34 -4.06
C ARG A 150 17.26 -26.27 -3.43
N ASP A 151 17.65 -25.28 -4.23
CA ASP A 151 18.55 -24.19 -3.90
C ASP A 151 18.28 -22.98 -4.82
N ASP A 152 19.08 -21.92 -4.72
CA ASP A 152 18.92 -20.72 -5.54
C ASP A 152 19.38 -20.89 -7.00
N GLY A 153 19.95 -22.04 -7.35
CA GLY A 153 20.24 -22.45 -8.73
C GLY A 153 19.05 -23.14 -9.41
N ASP A 154 18.04 -23.60 -8.65
CA ASP A 154 16.79 -24.10 -9.19
C ASP A 154 16.02 -22.99 -9.94
N PRO A 155 15.59 -23.22 -11.20
CA PRO A 155 14.93 -22.19 -12.00
C PRO A 155 13.67 -21.60 -11.36
N ALA A 156 12.85 -22.41 -10.67
CA ALA A 156 11.63 -21.93 -10.03
C ALA A 156 11.97 -21.14 -8.76
N PHE A 157 12.94 -21.61 -7.98
CA PHE A 157 13.43 -20.87 -6.80
C PHE A 157 14.00 -19.51 -7.20
N ALA A 158 14.90 -19.47 -8.18
CA ALA A 158 15.48 -18.24 -8.70
C ALA A 158 14.41 -17.29 -9.27
N ALA A 159 13.40 -17.83 -9.94
CA ALA A 159 12.28 -17.05 -10.43
C ALA A 159 11.41 -16.48 -9.30
N ALA A 160 11.23 -17.18 -8.18
CA ALA A 160 10.55 -16.65 -6.99
C ALA A 160 11.32 -15.50 -6.34
N LEU A 161 12.66 -15.57 -6.27
CA LEU A 161 13.49 -14.44 -5.85
C LEU A 161 13.32 -13.24 -6.80
N ARG A 162 13.34 -13.48 -8.12
CA ARG A 162 13.09 -12.43 -9.13
C ARG A 162 11.69 -11.82 -8.99
N LEU A 163 10.67 -12.63 -8.70
CA LEU A 163 9.31 -12.17 -8.41
C LEU A 163 9.29 -11.23 -7.21
N GLY A 164 9.95 -11.59 -6.10
CA GLY A 164 10.06 -10.71 -4.94
C GLY A 164 10.75 -9.38 -5.27
N ALA A 165 11.81 -9.39 -6.08
CA ALA A 165 12.50 -8.17 -6.52
C ALA A 165 11.61 -7.32 -7.44
N TYR A 166 10.87 -7.96 -8.35
CA TYR A 166 9.91 -7.31 -9.23
C TYR A 166 8.82 -6.59 -8.42
N LEU A 167 8.22 -7.27 -7.44
CA LEU A 167 7.19 -6.69 -6.58
C LEU A 167 7.70 -5.50 -5.76
N ARG A 168 8.93 -5.56 -5.22
CA ARG A 168 9.56 -4.40 -4.54
C ARG A 168 9.87 -3.24 -5.50
N GLY A 169 10.31 -3.56 -6.72
CA GLY A 169 10.71 -2.55 -7.71
C GLY A 169 9.56 -1.87 -8.44
N ARG A 170 8.38 -2.51 -8.54
CA ARG A 170 7.25 -2.06 -9.38
C ARG A 170 5.92 -1.94 -8.65
N GLY A 171 5.85 -2.47 -7.43
CA GLY A 171 4.65 -2.52 -6.62
C GLY A 171 4.39 -1.26 -5.78
N PRO A 172 3.11 -0.90 -5.55
CA PRO A 172 2.70 -0.06 -4.43
C PRO A 172 2.85 -0.82 -3.10
N LEU A 173 2.37 -0.28 -1.98
CA LEU A 173 2.72 -0.73 -0.63
C LEU A 173 2.46 -2.22 -0.41
N LEU A 174 1.29 -2.72 -0.81
CA LEU A 174 0.93 -4.15 -0.66
C LEU A 174 1.85 -5.07 -1.47
N ALA A 175 2.13 -4.71 -2.73
CA ALA A 175 3.03 -5.49 -3.58
C ALA A 175 4.47 -5.43 -3.07
N GLY A 176 4.95 -4.25 -2.69
CA GLY A 176 6.24 -4.09 -2.01
C GLY A 176 6.33 -4.97 -0.76
N ALA A 177 5.33 -4.92 0.12
CA ALA A 177 5.25 -5.74 1.33
C ALA A 177 5.32 -7.24 1.04
N VAL A 178 4.61 -7.70 0.01
CA VAL A 178 4.69 -9.10 -0.43
C VAL A 178 6.08 -9.43 -0.95
N GLY A 179 6.72 -8.55 -1.72
CA GLY A 179 8.10 -8.75 -2.16
C GLY A 179 9.11 -8.84 -1.00
N PHE A 180 8.90 -8.08 0.09
CA PHE A 180 9.65 -8.24 1.33
C PHE A 180 9.30 -9.53 2.08
N ALA A 181 8.03 -9.95 2.09
CA ALA A 181 7.62 -11.22 2.68
C ALA A 181 8.24 -12.42 1.96
N ILE A 182 8.32 -12.38 0.62
CA ILE A 182 9.07 -13.36 -0.19
C ILE A 182 10.54 -13.37 0.24
N ALA A 183 11.13 -12.20 0.51
CA ALA A 183 12.51 -12.11 0.97
C ALA A 183 12.72 -12.70 2.36
N ARG A 184 11.74 -12.54 3.26
CA ARG A 184 11.75 -13.18 4.57
C ARG A 184 11.61 -14.70 4.46
N ASP A 185 10.71 -15.19 3.61
CA ASP A 185 10.51 -16.63 3.40
C ASP A 185 11.76 -17.28 2.76
N ALA A 186 12.42 -16.60 1.83
CA ALA A 186 13.68 -17.04 1.25
C ALA A 186 14.79 -17.18 2.31
N LEU A 187 14.91 -16.22 3.24
CA LEU A 187 15.83 -16.34 4.39
C LEU A 187 15.49 -17.54 5.26
N GLN A 188 14.22 -17.69 5.63
CA GLN A 188 13.78 -18.80 6.49
C GLN A 188 14.10 -20.15 5.86
N VAL A 189 13.91 -20.30 4.55
CA VAL A 189 14.28 -21.52 3.83
C VAL A 189 15.79 -21.72 3.79
N ALA A 190 16.55 -20.67 3.48
CA ALA A 190 18.00 -20.74 3.43
C ALA A 190 18.63 -21.07 4.80
N GLU A 191 18.05 -20.59 5.89
CA GLU A 191 18.46 -20.90 7.26
C GLU A 191 18.04 -22.32 7.65
N ALA A 192 16.76 -22.66 7.48
CA ALA A 192 16.22 -23.94 7.90
C ALA A 192 16.84 -25.14 7.14
N ARG A 193 17.28 -24.92 5.90
CA ARG A 193 17.91 -25.93 5.05
C ARG A 193 19.44 -25.77 4.94
N ASN A 194 20.03 -24.79 5.65
CA ASN A 194 21.45 -24.49 5.60
C ASN A 194 21.99 -24.28 4.15
N LEU A 195 21.24 -23.54 3.33
CA LEU A 195 21.64 -23.24 1.95
C LEU A 195 22.71 -22.14 1.93
N PRO A 196 23.75 -22.24 1.10
CA PRO A 196 24.67 -21.12 0.90
C PRO A 196 23.96 -19.93 0.25
N ALA A 197 24.45 -18.72 0.51
CA ALA A 197 24.01 -17.52 -0.19
C ALA A 197 24.62 -17.49 -1.60
N GLY A 198 23.96 -18.16 -2.55
CA GLY A 198 24.38 -18.16 -3.94
C GLY A 198 24.12 -16.84 -4.67
N PRO A 199 24.49 -16.73 -5.96
CA PRO A 199 24.42 -15.49 -6.72
C PRO A 199 23.00 -14.92 -6.85
N ALA A 200 21.99 -15.77 -6.99
CA ALA A 200 20.60 -15.32 -7.13
C ALA A 200 20.08 -14.77 -5.79
N PHE A 201 20.45 -15.43 -4.69
CA PHE A 201 20.14 -14.97 -3.34
C PHE A 201 20.80 -13.61 -3.04
N MET A 202 22.10 -13.47 -3.32
CA MET A 202 22.83 -12.21 -3.12
C MET A 202 22.27 -11.06 -3.97
N ALA A 203 21.99 -11.31 -5.26
CA ALA A 203 21.42 -10.31 -6.16
C ALA A 203 20.00 -9.86 -5.74
N PHE A 204 19.27 -10.74 -5.07
CA PHE A 204 17.91 -10.48 -4.60
C PHE A 204 17.85 -9.65 -3.31
N ALA A 205 18.94 -9.50 -2.56
CA ALA A 205 18.95 -8.83 -1.25
C ALA A 205 18.08 -7.55 -1.22
N PRO A 206 17.09 -7.47 -0.30
CA PRO A 206 16.31 -6.25 -0.12
C PRO A 206 17.20 -5.08 0.25
N ARG A 207 16.83 -3.91 -0.26
CA ARG A 207 17.62 -2.70 -0.16
C ARG A 207 16.78 -1.57 0.39
N ARG A 208 17.35 -0.84 1.33
CA ARG A 208 16.66 0.21 2.07
C ARG A 208 16.05 1.27 1.14
N GLU A 209 16.77 1.62 0.09
CA GLU A 209 16.37 2.59 -0.92
C GLU A 209 15.19 2.12 -1.81
N GLU A 210 14.64 0.91 -1.61
CA GLU A 210 13.33 0.54 -2.17
C GLU A 210 12.14 1.13 -1.42
N VAL A 211 12.27 1.47 -0.14
CA VAL A 211 11.11 1.82 0.71
C VAL A 211 10.42 3.09 0.22
N LEU A 212 11.17 4.15 -0.05
CA LEU A 212 10.60 5.43 -0.50
C LEU A 212 9.87 5.30 -1.86
N PRO A 213 10.46 4.68 -2.90
CA PRO A 213 9.73 4.43 -4.15
C PRO A 213 8.46 3.60 -3.98
N ILE A 214 8.42 2.62 -3.06
CA ILE A 214 7.21 1.84 -2.75
C ILE A 214 6.12 2.74 -2.16
N LEU A 215 6.47 3.61 -1.19
CA LEU A 215 5.53 4.56 -0.59
C LEU A 215 5.03 5.60 -1.59
N ALA A 216 5.91 6.09 -2.48
CA ALA A 216 5.54 7.02 -3.53
C ALA A 216 4.57 6.38 -4.55
N ARG A 217 4.82 5.13 -4.96
CA ARG A 217 3.88 4.37 -5.81
C ARG A 217 2.54 4.14 -5.13
N GLU A 218 2.53 3.81 -3.83
CA GLU A 218 1.28 3.70 -3.07
C GLU A 218 0.45 4.98 -3.16
N ALA A 219 1.07 6.14 -2.96
CA ALA A 219 0.39 7.43 -3.08
C ALA A 219 -0.17 7.67 -4.49
N VAL A 220 0.62 7.41 -5.53
CA VAL A 220 0.19 7.58 -6.94
C VAL A 220 -0.95 6.62 -7.29
N CYS A 221 -0.80 5.33 -6.97
CA CYS A 221 -1.81 4.32 -7.27
C CYS A 221 -3.13 4.58 -6.50
N SER A 222 -3.04 4.94 -5.22
CA SER A 222 -4.17 5.35 -4.41
C SER A 222 -4.92 6.54 -5.02
N LEU A 223 -4.19 7.56 -5.49
CA LEU A 223 -4.81 8.71 -6.16
C LEU A 223 -5.44 8.35 -7.51
N ARG A 224 -4.81 7.47 -8.31
CA ARG A 224 -5.39 7.03 -9.59
C ARG A 224 -6.71 6.28 -9.38
N LEU A 225 -6.78 5.41 -8.37
CA LEU A 225 -8.01 4.71 -8.00
C LEU A 225 -9.10 5.71 -7.56
N ALA A 226 -8.71 6.71 -6.76
CA ALA A 226 -9.59 7.79 -6.36
C ALA A 226 -10.18 8.57 -7.55
N GLU A 227 -9.33 8.96 -8.49
CA GLU A 227 -9.74 9.68 -9.69
C GLU A 227 -10.68 8.85 -10.55
N ALA A 228 -10.40 7.55 -10.73
CA ALA A 228 -11.26 6.64 -11.48
C ALA A 228 -12.65 6.52 -10.83
N ALA A 229 -12.71 6.39 -9.51
CA ALA A 229 -13.96 6.27 -8.78
C ALA A 229 -14.77 7.58 -8.72
N LEU A 230 -14.10 8.75 -8.73
CA LEU A 230 -14.77 10.04 -8.90
C LEU A 230 -15.36 10.22 -10.31
N ARG A 231 -14.62 9.81 -11.34
CA ARG A 231 -15.06 9.90 -12.75
C ARG A 231 -16.21 8.95 -13.07
N SER A 232 -16.29 7.79 -12.42
CA SER A 232 -17.35 6.81 -12.66
C SER A 232 -18.71 7.22 -12.07
N GLY A 233 -18.78 8.29 -11.27
CA GLY A 233 -20.04 8.88 -10.83
C GLY A 233 -20.92 7.90 -10.06
N ALA A 234 -20.37 7.14 -9.10
CA ALA A 234 -21.15 6.28 -8.20
C ALA A 234 -22.08 7.12 -7.29
N SER A 235 -23.12 7.69 -7.89
CA SER A 235 -24.10 8.60 -7.29
C SER A 235 -25.46 7.95 -7.07
N GLU A 236 -25.59 6.62 -7.19
CA GLU A 236 -26.85 5.93 -6.83
C GLU A 236 -26.73 5.14 -5.52
N PRO A 237 -27.54 5.50 -4.50
CA PRO A 237 -27.57 4.80 -3.22
C PRO A 237 -28.55 3.63 -3.29
N GLN A 238 -28.28 2.58 -4.06
CA GLN A 238 -29.07 1.36 -3.99
C GLN A 238 -28.21 0.11 -3.92
N GLY A 239 -28.17 -0.44 -2.70
CA GLY A 239 -28.03 -1.87 -2.43
C GLY A 239 -26.65 -2.49 -2.65
N LEU A 240 -25.73 -2.32 -1.71
CA LEU A 240 -24.66 -3.30 -1.47
C LEU A 240 -24.42 -3.36 0.04
N ALA A 241 -25.01 -4.37 0.66
CA ALA A 241 -24.60 -4.90 1.94
C ALA A 241 -23.62 -6.04 1.62
N ASP A 242 -22.34 -5.73 1.43
CA ASP A 242 -21.29 -6.73 1.45
C ASP A 242 -19.99 -6.12 2.01
N PRO A 243 -19.27 -6.84 2.89
CA PRO A 243 -17.99 -6.38 3.41
C PRO A 243 -16.94 -6.44 2.30
N GLY A 244 -16.41 -5.28 1.90
CA GLY A 244 -15.36 -5.19 0.87
C GLY A 244 -15.63 -4.17 -0.25
N VAL A 245 -16.80 -3.52 -0.24
CA VAL A 245 -17.16 -2.51 -1.24
C VAL A 245 -16.70 -1.11 -0.81
N VAL A 246 -16.00 -0.43 -1.73
CA VAL A 246 -15.51 0.95 -1.68
C VAL A 246 -16.52 1.87 -0.97
N ALA A 247 -16.02 2.62 0.01
CA ALA A 247 -16.80 3.54 0.83
C ALA A 247 -17.76 4.39 -0.01
N ARG A 248 -19.02 4.45 0.40
CA ARG A 248 -20.05 5.28 -0.23
C ARG A 248 -19.62 6.76 -0.22
N TRP A 249 -19.62 7.37 -1.41
CA TRP A 249 -19.18 8.73 -1.66
C TRP A 249 -20.30 9.71 -1.27
N SER A 250 -20.08 10.51 -0.23
CA SER A 250 -20.95 11.64 0.08
C SER A 250 -20.52 12.84 -0.78
N THR A 251 -21.12 12.98 -1.96
CA THR A 251 -20.96 14.17 -2.83
C THR A 251 -21.57 15.44 -2.22
N ALA A 252 -22.19 15.34 -1.04
CA ALA A 252 -23.07 16.37 -0.50
C ALA A 252 -22.35 17.59 0.12
N TRP A 253 -21.01 17.57 0.28
CA TRP A 253 -20.33 18.62 1.06
C TRP A 253 -19.04 19.19 0.46
N VAL A 254 -18.37 18.49 -0.48
CA VAL A 254 -17.10 18.93 -1.11
C VAL A 254 -17.04 18.44 -2.56
N GLY A 255 -16.73 19.34 -3.52
CA GLY A 255 -16.62 18.97 -4.94
C GLY A 255 -15.40 18.08 -5.26
N PRO A 256 -15.43 17.30 -6.36
CA PRO A 256 -14.40 16.29 -6.69
C PRO A 256 -12.99 16.87 -6.81
N GLU A 257 -12.84 18.09 -7.32
CA GLU A 257 -11.54 18.76 -7.47
C GLU A 257 -10.88 19.05 -6.11
N ARG A 258 -11.69 19.42 -5.11
CA ARG A 258 -11.19 19.74 -3.77
C ARG A 258 -10.80 18.46 -3.01
N GLU A 259 -11.55 17.38 -3.17
CA GLU A 259 -11.17 16.06 -2.63
C GLU A 259 -9.83 15.57 -3.20
N LEU A 260 -9.63 15.70 -4.51
CA LEU A 260 -8.37 15.35 -5.17
C LEU A 260 -7.20 16.23 -4.71
N ALA A 261 -7.42 17.54 -4.54
CA ALA A 261 -6.40 18.43 -4.01
C ALA A 261 -6.00 18.06 -2.57
N MET A 262 -6.97 17.69 -1.72
CA MET A 262 -6.72 17.26 -0.34
C MET A 262 -5.96 15.94 -0.30
N ALA A 263 -6.32 14.98 -1.15
CA ALA A 263 -5.61 13.70 -1.25
C ALA A 263 -4.17 13.88 -1.74
N ARG A 264 -3.94 14.70 -2.78
CA ARG A 264 -2.59 15.03 -3.26
C ARG A 264 -1.75 15.68 -2.18
N TRP A 265 -2.31 16.63 -1.44
CA TRP A 265 -1.61 17.27 -0.33
C TRP A 265 -1.28 16.26 0.77
N TYR A 266 -2.27 15.53 1.30
CA TYR A 266 -2.04 14.60 2.42
C TYR A 266 -1.06 13.47 2.07
N LEU A 267 -1.26 12.79 0.93
CA LEU A 267 -0.35 11.73 0.49
C LEU A 267 1.04 12.31 0.17
N GLY A 268 1.07 13.49 -0.46
CA GLY A 268 2.30 14.20 -0.78
C GLY A 268 3.14 14.54 0.45
N GLU A 269 2.52 15.10 1.49
CA GLU A 269 3.22 15.45 2.73
C GLU A 269 3.75 14.20 3.46
N ARG A 270 3.01 13.09 3.46
CA ARG A 270 3.48 11.83 4.07
C ARG A 270 4.70 11.27 3.36
N VAL A 271 4.69 11.24 2.02
CA VAL A 271 5.84 10.76 1.24
C VAL A 271 7.01 11.73 1.34
N ALA A 272 6.77 13.04 1.34
CA ALA A 272 7.82 14.04 1.54
C ALA A 272 8.45 13.95 2.94
N ALA A 273 7.65 13.72 3.98
CA ALA A 273 8.15 13.48 5.33
C ALA A 273 8.95 12.17 5.42
N ALA A 274 8.51 11.10 4.75
CA ALA A 274 9.29 9.87 4.63
C ALA A 274 10.63 10.11 3.91
N ALA A 275 10.64 10.90 2.84
CA ALA A 275 11.87 11.26 2.14
C ALA A 275 12.81 12.09 3.02
N ALA A 276 12.28 13.02 3.82
CA ALA A 276 13.06 13.82 4.76
C ALA A 276 13.63 12.99 5.93
N ALA A 277 12.92 11.96 6.37
CA ALA A 277 13.41 10.99 7.36
C ALA A 277 14.58 10.14 6.81
N GLY A 278 14.69 10.01 5.49
CA GLY A 278 15.83 9.40 4.80
C GLY A 278 16.20 8.03 5.35
N ASP A 279 17.38 7.98 6.00
CA ASP A 279 17.96 6.75 6.52
C ASP A 279 17.48 6.30 7.92
N ASP A 280 16.38 6.85 8.44
CA ASP A 280 15.71 6.33 9.63
C ASP A 280 14.37 5.65 9.28
N LEU A 281 14.33 4.31 9.23
CA LEU A 281 13.09 3.58 8.91
C LEU A 281 12.04 3.65 10.02
N THR A 282 12.46 3.91 11.26
CA THR A 282 11.54 4.12 12.37
C THR A 282 10.86 5.48 12.24
N ALA A 283 11.61 6.52 11.86
CA ALA A 283 11.03 7.81 11.50
C ALA A 283 10.14 7.73 10.25
N VAL A 284 10.55 6.97 9.21
CA VAL A 284 9.69 6.71 8.04
C VAL A 284 8.40 6.00 8.44
N ALA A 285 8.44 4.98 9.29
CA ALA A 285 7.23 4.30 9.77
C ALA A 285 6.29 5.26 10.50
N ALA A 286 6.84 6.20 11.30
CA ALA A 286 6.05 7.21 12.00
C ALA A 286 5.30 8.15 11.04
N THR A 287 5.86 8.48 9.86
CA THR A 287 5.14 9.28 8.85
C THR A 287 4.02 8.51 8.15
N GLN A 288 4.02 7.18 8.30
CA GLN A 288 3.01 6.29 7.73
C GLN A 288 1.95 5.82 8.74
N ALA A 289 2.12 6.17 10.02
CA ALA A 289 1.16 5.83 11.06
C ALA A 289 -0.17 6.54 10.81
N LEU A 290 -1.26 5.81 11.03
CA LEU A 290 -2.57 6.43 11.12
C LEU A 290 -2.69 7.12 12.48
N PRO A 291 -3.34 8.30 12.56
CA PRO A 291 -3.68 8.88 13.86
C PRO A 291 -4.57 7.91 14.65
N ASP A 292 -4.33 7.83 15.97
CA ASP A 292 -5.13 7.00 16.88
C ASP A 292 -6.61 7.44 16.92
N GLU A 293 -6.86 8.74 16.68
CA GLU A 293 -8.19 9.31 16.57
C GLU A 293 -8.59 9.44 15.09
N PRO A 294 -9.60 8.69 14.60
CA PRO A 294 -10.01 8.75 13.19
C PRO A 294 -10.41 10.17 12.74
N ASP A 295 -10.88 10.99 13.67
CA ASP A 295 -11.29 12.39 13.45
C ASP A 295 -10.10 13.36 13.27
N ALA A 296 -8.88 12.91 13.55
CA ALA A 296 -7.65 13.63 13.24
C ALA A 296 -7.17 13.44 11.78
N LEU A 297 -7.72 12.44 11.06
CA LEU A 297 -7.52 12.35 9.61
C LEU A 297 -8.27 13.51 8.92
N PRO A 298 -7.73 14.05 7.80
CA PRO A 298 -8.49 14.99 6.99
C PRO A 298 -9.90 14.48 6.69
N ALA A 299 -10.86 15.37 6.89
CA ALA A 299 -12.29 15.20 6.63
C ALA A 299 -12.66 14.48 5.32
N SER A 300 -11.84 14.67 4.28
CA SER A 300 -12.00 14.07 2.97
C SER A 300 -12.17 12.55 3.09
N LEU A 301 -13.34 12.06 2.69
CA LEU A 301 -13.66 10.62 2.68
C LEU A 301 -12.63 9.84 1.87
N LEU A 302 -12.06 10.48 0.85
CA LEU A 302 -11.02 9.91 0.03
C LEU A 302 -9.71 9.69 0.81
N VAL A 303 -9.26 10.66 1.59
CA VAL A 303 -8.05 10.48 2.41
C VAL A 303 -8.25 9.39 3.46
N ARG A 304 -9.44 9.36 4.10
CA ARG A 304 -9.78 8.33 5.09
C ARG A 304 -9.81 6.92 4.49
N SER A 305 -10.31 6.77 3.26
CA SER A 305 -10.36 5.46 2.58
C SER A 305 -8.99 5.01 2.04
N LEU A 306 -8.11 5.96 1.69
CA LEU A 306 -6.74 5.68 1.22
C LEU A 306 -5.73 5.52 2.36
N ALA A 307 -6.14 5.76 3.61
CA ALA A 307 -5.24 5.70 4.75
C ALA A 307 -4.94 4.23 5.10
N ALA A 308 -3.93 3.63 4.45
CA ALA A 308 -3.38 2.35 4.87
C ALA A 308 -2.52 2.53 6.14
N ASN A 309 -2.53 1.54 7.02
CA ASN A 309 -1.58 1.45 8.14
C ASN A 309 -0.19 1.06 7.60
N GLY A 310 0.51 2.03 7.02
CA GLY A 310 1.85 1.81 6.46
C GLY A 310 2.93 1.66 7.51
N ALA A 311 2.70 2.07 8.77
CA ALA A 311 3.68 1.94 9.84
C ALA A 311 4.04 0.47 10.13
N THR A 312 3.03 -0.40 10.25
CA THR A 312 3.26 -1.85 10.44
C THR A 312 4.02 -2.45 9.25
N VAL A 313 3.65 -2.06 8.03
CA VAL A 313 4.30 -2.56 6.81
C VAL A 313 5.77 -2.14 6.74
N VAL A 314 6.08 -0.87 7.04
CA VAL A 314 7.47 -0.38 7.05
C VAL A 314 8.28 -1.05 8.16
N ALA A 315 7.68 -1.32 9.33
CA ALA A 315 8.34 -2.07 10.40
C ALA A 315 8.70 -3.50 9.98
N ASP A 316 7.82 -4.19 9.26
CA ASP A 316 8.10 -5.52 8.71
C ASP A 316 9.20 -5.49 7.63
N MET A 317 9.21 -4.46 6.78
CA MET A 317 10.30 -4.23 5.81
C MET A 317 11.64 -4.00 6.51
N GLN A 318 11.65 -3.18 7.57
CA GLN A 318 12.84 -2.92 8.39
C GLN A 318 13.36 -4.21 9.04
N ALA A 319 12.48 -5.03 9.63
CA ALA A 319 12.87 -6.30 10.23
C ALA A 319 13.48 -7.26 9.19
N THR A 320 12.91 -7.28 7.98
CA THR A 320 13.42 -8.11 6.87
C THR A 320 14.80 -7.64 6.41
N LEU A 321 15.00 -6.32 6.26
CA LEU A 321 16.32 -5.74 5.93
C LEU A 321 17.38 -6.13 6.96
N ALA A 322 17.06 -5.99 8.25
CA ALA A 322 17.98 -6.33 9.33
C ALA A 322 18.37 -7.82 9.31
N ALA A 323 17.42 -8.72 9.05
CA ALA A 323 17.68 -10.15 8.94
C ALA A 323 18.60 -10.48 7.74
N TRP A 324 18.39 -9.81 6.60
CA TRP A 324 19.25 -9.97 5.42
C TRP A 324 20.67 -9.46 5.66
N THR A 325 20.82 -8.28 6.29
CA THR A 325 22.13 -7.74 6.67
C THR A 325 22.86 -8.64 7.67
N ALA A 326 22.14 -9.21 8.64
CA ALA A 326 22.74 -10.15 9.59
C ALA A 326 23.28 -11.42 8.91
N ARG A 327 22.61 -11.89 7.84
CA ARG A 327 23.02 -13.08 7.09
C ARG A 327 24.16 -12.82 6.11
N LEU A 328 24.06 -11.75 5.31
CA LEU A 328 25.02 -11.48 4.23
C LEU A 328 26.19 -10.57 4.64
N GLY A 329 26.11 -9.94 5.80
CA GLY A 329 26.95 -8.80 6.16
C GLY A 329 26.42 -7.49 5.55
N PRO A 330 27.03 -6.35 5.90
CA PRO A 330 26.74 -5.09 5.24
C PRO A 330 27.10 -5.18 3.75
N PRO A 331 26.35 -4.49 2.86
CA PRO A 331 26.79 -4.36 1.48
C PRO A 331 28.21 -3.75 1.46
N PRO A 332 29.11 -4.22 0.57
CA PRO A 332 30.46 -3.66 0.44
C PRO A 332 30.44 -2.20 -0.03
#